data_AF-A0AA43LBX9-F1
#
_entry.id   AF-A0AA43LBX9-F1
#
_cell.length_a   1.000
_cell.length_b   1.000
_cell.length_c   1.000
_cell.angle_alpha   90.00
_cell.angle_beta   90.00
_cell.angle_gamma   90.00
#
_symmetry.space_group_name_H-M   'P 1'
#
loop_
_entity.id
_entity.type
_entity.pdbx_description
1 polymer ?
#
loop_
_entity_poly.entity_id
_entity_poly.type
_entity_poly.pdbx_seq_one_letter_code
_entity_poly.pdbx_strand_id
1 'polypeptide(L)'
;MRRIAFITESSARPNEPMPAHQFFQGTQSRWVNKVIEYMEVRDFPHEDIFFLSHYEQRVIGYKDLVEPYPKQKYHPRKNEAIELAHKVVNLILRMESLPFVEIHAGRTFSDPLKQLLDEHNVLYRVYGSGIPLGSKPNYYADLIEEELNKRKLKEIQREKWQITSMIRLQTPQEASEVVTSFSNSAHLYGIERNLEELKELLGNYNQKRKDVKNALGEMEQLLQEEDQTGELAYFLQAKGSLAELHADSNFESIKNKYGKCLAKFTLCLIKQSYVLQSESKISAALLRTQIALIK
;
A
#
# COMPACT_ATOMS: atom_id res chain seq x y z
N MET A 1 -15.68 10.35 16.68
CA MET A 1 -17.14 10.60 16.59
C MET A 1 -17.76 9.42 15.85
N ARG A 2 -18.71 8.71 16.47
CA ARG A 2 -19.43 7.59 15.84
C ARG A 2 -20.25 8.11 14.66
N ARG A 3 -20.33 7.34 13.57
CA ARG A 3 -21.11 7.69 12.37
C ARG A 3 -22.19 6.63 12.21
N ILE A 4 -23.41 7.04 11.89
CA ILE A 4 -24.49 6.11 11.54
C ILE A 4 -25.03 6.46 10.17
N ALA A 5 -25.54 5.46 9.45
CA ALA A 5 -26.07 5.62 8.10
C ALA A 5 -27.53 5.19 8.03
N PHE A 6 -28.37 6.04 7.43
CA PHE A 6 -29.75 5.72 7.11
C PHE A 6 -29.93 5.58 5.60
N ILE A 7 -30.36 4.41 5.15
CA ILE A 7 -30.52 4.06 3.75
C ILE A 7 -32.01 3.88 3.45
N THR A 8 -32.50 4.48 2.37
CA THR A 8 -33.88 4.24 1.93
C THR A 8 -34.08 2.77 1.55
N GLU A 9 -35.25 2.20 1.87
CA GLU A 9 -35.62 0.90 1.31
C GLU A 9 -35.65 0.94 -0.22
N SER A 10 -35.44 -0.22 -0.84
CA SER A 10 -35.58 -0.39 -2.27
C SER A 10 -36.96 -0.90 -2.65
N SER A 11 -37.27 -1.02 -3.95
CA SER A 11 -38.53 -1.61 -4.44
C SER A 11 -38.45 -3.14 -4.61
N ALA A 12 -37.31 -3.76 -4.31
CA ALA A 12 -37.16 -5.21 -4.32
C ALA A 12 -38.01 -5.84 -3.20
N ARG A 13 -38.74 -6.91 -3.51
CA ARG A 13 -39.53 -7.69 -2.53
C ARG A 13 -39.34 -9.17 -2.82
N PRO A 14 -38.25 -9.77 -2.34
CA PRO A 14 -38.10 -11.22 -2.33
C PRO A 14 -39.25 -11.87 -1.54
N ASN A 15 -39.60 -13.10 -1.91
CA ASN A 15 -40.67 -13.87 -1.25
C ASN A 15 -40.17 -14.65 -0.04
N GLU A 16 -38.86 -14.65 0.22
CA GLU A 16 -38.24 -15.37 1.32
C GLU A 16 -37.70 -14.38 2.36
N PRO A 17 -37.77 -14.71 3.67
CA PRO A 17 -37.17 -13.90 4.71
C PRO A 17 -35.64 -13.91 4.59
N MET A 18 -35.01 -12.74 4.66
CA MET A 18 -33.56 -12.60 4.56
C MET A 18 -33.06 -11.34 5.27
N PRO A 19 -31.75 -11.23 5.57
CA PRO A 19 -31.18 -10.02 6.17
C PRO A 19 -31.46 -8.76 5.33
N ALA A 20 -31.67 -7.63 5.99
CA ALA A 20 -32.09 -6.38 5.34
C ALA A 20 -31.23 -5.96 4.13
N HIS A 21 -29.90 -6.03 4.25
CA HIS A 21 -29.01 -5.70 3.13
C HIS A 21 -29.20 -6.59 1.89
N GLN A 22 -29.58 -7.86 2.07
CA GLN A 22 -29.92 -8.76 0.96
C GLN A 22 -31.35 -8.54 0.48
N PHE A 23 -32.29 -8.34 1.41
CA PHE A 23 -33.72 -8.12 1.10
C PHE A 23 -33.91 -6.88 0.21
N PHE A 24 -33.15 -5.82 0.48
CA PHE A 24 -33.23 -4.57 -0.26
C PHE A 24 -32.35 -4.54 -1.51
N GLN A 25 -31.54 -5.57 -1.77
CA GLN A 25 -30.84 -5.70 -3.04
C GLN A 25 -31.76 -6.22 -4.15
N GLY A 26 -31.50 -5.79 -5.38
CA GLY A 26 -32.23 -6.31 -6.53
C GLY A 26 -31.83 -5.66 -7.84
N THR A 27 -32.13 -6.31 -8.97
CA THR A 27 -31.77 -5.83 -10.31
C THR A 27 -32.38 -4.46 -10.66
N GLN A 28 -33.53 -4.15 -10.08
CA GLN A 28 -34.23 -2.88 -10.26
C GLN A 28 -33.81 -1.80 -9.24
N SER A 29 -33.06 -2.18 -8.20
CA SER A 29 -32.70 -1.34 -7.05
C SER A 29 -31.29 -0.74 -7.16
N ARG A 30 -30.90 -0.31 -8.37
CA ARG A 30 -29.52 0.10 -8.71
C ARG A 30 -28.90 1.10 -7.74
N TRP A 31 -29.68 2.07 -7.25
CA TRP A 31 -29.19 3.05 -6.29
C TRP A 31 -28.90 2.42 -4.92
N VAL A 32 -29.84 1.68 -4.35
CA VAL A 32 -29.66 1.05 -3.02
C VAL A 32 -28.51 0.04 -3.06
N ASN A 33 -28.39 -0.74 -4.13
CA ASN A 33 -27.24 -1.63 -4.33
C ASN A 33 -25.91 -0.87 -4.26
N LYS A 34 -25.81 0.29 -4.93
CA LYS A 34 -24.59 1.11 -4.92
C LYS A 34 -24.34 1.80 -3.59
N VAL A 35 -25.36 2.14 -2.81
CA VAL A 35 -25.17 2.63 -1.44
C VAL A 35 -24.58 1.53 -0.56
N ILE A 36 -25.12 0.31 -0.65
CA ILE A 36 -24.62 -0.85 0.10
C ILE A 36 -23.16 -1.13 -0.25
N GLU A 37 -22.85 -1.22 -1.55
CA GLU A 37 -21.47 -1.39 -2.04
C GLU A 37 -20.54 -0.27 -1.53
N TYR A 38 -21.01 0.98 -1.53
CA TYR A 38 -20.24 2.10 -0.97
C TYR A 38 -19.99 1.96 0.54
N MET A 39 -20.95 1.44 1.31
CA MET A 39 -20.75 1.16 2.74
C MET A 39 -19.75 0.03 2.98
N GLU A 40 -19.78 -1.00 2.15
CA GLU A 40 -18.83 -2.13 2.21
C GLU A 40 -17.41 -1.67 1.84
N VAL A 41 -17.26 -0.91 0.76
CA VAL A 41 -15.97 -0.40 0.26
C VAL A 41 -15.30 0.59 1.22
N ARG A 42 -16.01 1.12 2.22
CA ARG A 42 -15.43 1.99 3.25
C ARG A 42 -15.35 1.33 4.62
N ASP A 43 -15.59 0.03 4.69
CA ASP A 43 -15.68 -0.78 5.92
C ASP A 43 -16.60 -0.12 6.98
N PHE A 44 -17.78 0.37 6.58
CA PHE A 44 -18.71 1.00 7.51
C PHE A 44 -19.26 -0.04 8.49
N PRO A 45 -19.29 0.22 9.81
CA PRO A 45 -19.78 -0.76 10.79
C PRO A 45 -21.23 -1.15 10.55
N HIS A 46 -21.51 -2.44 10.42
CA HIS A 46 -22.85 -2.94 10.05
C HIS A 46 -23.91 -2.61 11.11
N GLU A 47 -23.53 -2.57 12.38
CA GLU A 47 -24.36 -2.18 13.52
C GLU A 47 -24.78 -0.70 13.50
N ASP A 48 -24.12 0.11 12.68
CA ASP A 48 -24.38 1.54 12.52
C ASP A 48 -25.14 1.87 11.23
N ILE A 49 -25.57 0.85 10.47
CA ILE A 49 -26.34 1.03 9.24
C ILE A 49 -27.79 0.60 9.47
N PHE A 50 -28.72 1.47 9.10
CA PHE A 50 -30.15 1.26 9.23
C PHE A 50 -30.87 1.50 7.89
N PHE A 51 -31.74 0.59 7.52
CA PHE A 51 -32.69 0.76 6.43
C PHE A 51 -33.99 1.38 6.93
N LEU A 52 -34.55 2.27 6.10
CA LEU A 52 -35.77 3.00 6.40
C LEU A 52 -36.91 2.46 5.56
N SER A 53 -37.91 1.90 6.22
CA SER A 53 -39.10 1.35 5.58
C SER A 53 -40.32 2.20 5.89
N HIS A 54 -41.02 2.64 4.83
CA HIS A 54 -42.32 3.32 5.00
C HIS A 54 -43.42 2.35 5.40
N TYR A 55 -43.27 1.05 5.11
CA TYR A 55 -44.18 0.03 5.59
C TYR A 55 -44.02 -0.12 7.11
N GLU A 56 -45.09 0.17 7.84
CA GLU A 56 -45.14 0.21 9.32
C GLU A 56 -44.13 1.18 9.96
N GLN A 57 -43.53 2.07 9.16
CA GLN A 57 -42.55 3.08 9.60
C GLN A 57 -41.43 2.46 10.45
N ARG A 58 -40.73 1.50 9.86
CA ARG A 58 -39.69 0.70 10.54
C ARG A 58 -38.31 1.28 10.27
N VAL A 59 -37.46 1.23 11.29
CA VAL A 59 -36.01 1.43 11.21
C VAL A 59 -35.39 0.05 11.43
N ILE A 60 -34.74 -0.49 10.40
CA ILE A 60 -34.32 -1.88 10.32
C ILE A 60 -32.80 -1.92 10.29
N GLY A 61 -32.14 -2.64 11.19
CA GLY A 61 -30.69 -2.81 11.18
C GLY A 61 -30.19 -3.56 9.93
N TYR A 62 -28.93 -3.35 9.56
CA TYR A 62 -28.33 -3.92 8.34
C TYR A 62 -28.45 -5.45 8.20
N LYS A 63 -28.35 -6.15 9.32
CA LYS A 63 -28.40 -7.62 9.41
C LYS A 63 -29.72 -8.13 9.97
N ASP A 64 -30.67 -7.25 10.29
CA ASP A 64 -31.96 -7.66 10.83
C ASP A 64 -32.72 -8.47 9.79
N LEU A 65 -33.42 -9.51 10.24
CA LEU A 65 -34.23 -10.34 9.37
C LEU A 65 -35.47 -9.57 8.92
N VAL A 66 -35.69 -9.52 7.61
CA VAL A 66 -36.86 -8.87 7.01
C VAL A 66 -37.79 -9.93 6.44
N GLU A 67 -38.97 -10.04 7.03
CA GLU A 67 -40.07 -10.84 6.49
C GLU A 67 -40.66 -10.17 5.24
N PRO A 68 -41.08 -10.93 4.21
CA PRO A 68 -41.74 -10.39 3.03
C PRO A 68 -42.98 -9.53 3.38
N TYR A 69 -43.07 -8.35 2.77
CA TYR A 69 -44.19 -7.44 2.95
C TYR A 69 -44.62 -6.83 1.60
N PRO A 70 -45.88 -6.41 1.44
CA PRO A 70 -46.39 -5.93 0.17
C PRO A 70 -45.64 -4.68 -0.32
N LYS A 71 -45.47 -4.56 -1.64
CA LYS A 71 -45.04 -3.30 -2.26
C LYS A 71 -46.09 -2.23 -1.98
N GLN A 72 -45.67 -1.08 -1.49
CA GLN A 72 -46.57 0.05 -1.34
C GLN A 72 -47.11 0.46 -2.72
N LYS A 73 -48.43 0.57 -2.81
CA LYS A 73 -49.14 0.95 -4.05
C LYS A 73 -49.04 2.45 -4.34
N TYR A 74 -48.86 3.26 -3.31
CA TYR A 74 -48.81 4.71 -3.39
C TYR A 74 -47.50 5.24 -2.84
N HIS A 75 -47.05 6.37 -3.37
CA HIS A 75 -45.91 7.09 -2.82
C HIS A 75 -46.22 7.52 -1.37
N PRO A 76 -45.26 7.44 -0.43
CA PRO A 76 -45.45 7.83 0.96
C PRO A 76 -46.04 9.24 1.08
N ARG A 77 -47.01 9.39 1.99
CA ARG A 77 -47.60 10.70 2.30
C ARG A 77 -46.62 11.52 3.14
N LYS A 78 -46.71 12.85 3.06
CA LYS A 78 -45.87 13.77 3.83
C LYS A 78 -45.89 13.47 5.34
N ASN A 79 -47.07 13.18 5.91
CA ASN A 79 -47.20 12.88 7.34
C ASN A 79 -46.49 11.58 7.74
N GLU A 80 -46.54 10.53 6.90
CA GLU A 80 -45.85 9.26 7.16
C GLU A 80 -44.32 9.44 7.18
N ALA A 81 -43.80 10.30 6.30
CA ALA A 81 -42.38 10.63 6.28
C ALA A 81 -41.95 11.42 7.53
N ILE A 82 -42.79 12.33 8.01
CA ILE A 82 -42.56 13.08 9.26
C ILE A 82 -42.55 12.13 10.46
N GLU A 83 -43.52 11.23 10.56
CA GLU A 83 -43.60 10.25 11.67
C GLU A 83 -42.38 9.32 11.71
N LEU A 84 -41.94 8.83 10.54
CA LEU A 84 -40.72 8.02 10.44
C LEU A 84 -39.47 8.84 10.83
N ALA A 85 -39.37 10.10 10.42
CA ALA A 85 -38.25 10.97 10.79
C ALA A 85 -38.18 11.18 12.31
N HIS A 86 -39.32 11.37 12.99
CA HIS A 86 -39.36 11.44 14.46
C HIS A 86 -38.89 10.14 15.12
N LYS A 87 -39.28 8.97 14.59
CA LYS A 87 -38.78 7.67 15.08
C LYS A 87 -37.25 7.57 14.96
N VAL A 88 -36.70 8.03 13.83
CA VAL A 88 -35.25 8.06 13.60
C VAL A 88 -34.54 8.99 14.59
N VAL A 89 -35.04 10.22 14.78
CA VAL A 89 -34.44 11.14 15.75
C VAL A 89 -34.54 10.60 17.18
N ASN A 90 -35.67 10.01 17.57
CA ASN A 90 -35.82 9.36 18.87
C ASN A 90 -34.82 8.22 19.08
N LEU A 91 -34.51 7.44 18.03
CA LEU A 91 -33.47 6.42 18.09
C LEU A 91 -32.08 7.04 18.33
N ILE A 92 -31.76 8.12 17.60
CA ILE A 92 -30.48 8.84 17.71
C ILE A 92 -30.28 9.41 19.11
N LEU A 93 -31.31 10.07 19.66
CA LEU A 93 -31.25 10.72 20.97
C LEU A 93 -31.13 9.71 22.15
N ARG A 94 -31.41 8.43 21.90
CA ARG A 94 -31.22 7.34 22.89
C ARG A 94 -29.81 6.77 22.89
N MET A 95 -28.96 7.14 21.94
CA MET A 95 -27.57 6.68 21.89
C MET A 95 -26.72 7.40 22.95
N GLU A 96 -25.72 6.71 23.51
CA GLU A 96 -24.84 7.25 24.56
C GLU A 96 -24.14 8.56 24.16
N SER A 97 -23.86 8.73 22.88
CA SER A 97 -23.31 9.97 22.32
C SER A 97 -23.98 10.29 20.98
N LEU A 98 -24.17 11.58 20.71
CA LEU A 98 -24.77 12.04 19.45
C LEU A 98 -23.85 11.67 18.28
N PRO A 99 -24.30 10.81 17.35
CA PRO A 99 -23.51 10.40 16.20
C PRO A 99 -23.54 11.45 15.10
N PHE A 100 -22.63 11.32 14.14
CA PHE A 100 -22.73 11.97 12.85
C PHE A 100 -23.66 11.14 11.94
N VAL A 101 -24.68 11.77 11.35
CA VAL A 101 -25.72 11.06 10.61
C VAL A 101 -25.50 11.17 9.10
N GLU A 102 -25.37 10.04 8.42
CA GLU A 102 -25.31 9.96 6.96
C GLU A 102 -26.66 9.55 6.37
N ILE A 103 -27.23 10.38 5.51
CA ILE A 103 -28.56 10.18 4.95
C ILE A 103 -28.43 9.79 3.47
N HIS A 104 -28.80 8.56 3.16
CA HIS A 104 -28.84 7.97 1.81
C HIS A 104 -30.29 7.74 1.37
N ALA A 105 -31.06 8.83 1.35
CA ALA A 105 -32.50 8.80 1.09
C ALA A 105 -32.96 9.88 0.10
N GLY A 106 -34.20 9.75 -0.37
CA GLY A 106 -34.85 10.73 -1.24
C GLY A 106 -35.34 11.95 -0.44
N ARG A 107 -35.64 13.06 -1.13
CA ARG A 107 -36.10 14.31 -0.51
C ARG A 107 -37.28 14.14 0.44
N THR A 108 -38.23 13.28 0.05
CA THR A 108 -39.40 12.92 0.86
C THR A 108 -39.04 12.58 2.31
N PHE A 109 -37.93 11.87 2.50
CA PHE A 109 -37.47 11.47 3.83
C PHE A 109 -36.36 12.39 4.36
N SER A 110 -35.41 12.79 3.51
CA SER A 110 -34.28 13.60 3.97
C SER A 110 -34.73 14.96 4.50
N ASP A 111 -35.69 15.61 3.86
CA ASP A 111 -36.10 16.98 4.24
C ASP A 111 -36.70 17.06 5.67
N PRO A 112 -37.70 16.23 6.05
CA PRO A 112 -38.20 16.25 7.43
C PRO A 112 -37.15 15.78 8.44
N LEU A 113 -36.29 14.81 8.09
CA LEU A 113 -35.24 14.36 9.00
C LEU A 113 -34.20 15.46 9.25
N LYS A 114 -33.75 16.17 8.20
CA LYS A 114 -32.79 17.28 8.32
C LYS A 114 -33.29 18.33 9.31
N GLN A 115 -34.54 18.77 9.17
CA GLN A 115 -35.13 19.77 10.04
C GLN A 115 -35.04 19.34 11.51
N LEU A 116 -35.43 18.09 11.81
CA LEU A 116 -35.37 17.57 13.18
C LEU A 116 -33.91 17.43 13.68
N LEU A 117 -32.97 17.02 12.83
CA LEU A 117 -31.56 16.93 13.21
C LEU A 117 -30.97 18.33 13.51
N ASP A 118 -31.33 19.34 12.71
CA ASP A 118 -30.94 20.74 12.94
C ASP A 118 -31.51 21.25 14.28
N GLU A 119 -32.79 20.99 14.58
CA GLU A 119 -33.44 21.35 15.85
C GLU A 119 -32.74 20.74 17.08
N HIS A 120 -32.19 19.53 16.93
CA HIS A 120 -31.47 18.82 17.99
C HIS A 120 -29.94 18.96 17.94
N ASN A 121 -29.40 19.86 17.10
CA ASN A 121 -27.95 20.07 16.90
C ASN A 121 -27.17 18.79 16.54
N VAL A 122 -27.79 17.86 15.82
CA VAL A 122 -27.16 16.63 15.35
C VAL A 122 -26.50 16.88 14.00
N LEU A 123 -25.19 16.66 13.91
CA LEU A 123 -24.45 16.82 12.66
C LEU A 123 -24.83 15.75 11.64
N TYR A 124 -25.05 16.16 10.39
CA TYR A 124 -25.41 15.23 9.32
C TYR A 124 -24.82 15.57 7.96
N ARG A 125 -24.89 14.60 7.04
CA ARG A 125 -24.64 14.77 5.61
C ARG A 125 -25.67 14.01 4.79
N VAL A 126 -26.22 14.67 3.78
CA VAL A 126 -27.15 14.06 2.83
C VAL A 126 -26.41 13.74 1.54
N TYR A 127 -26.36 12.46 1.18
CA TYR A 127 -25.64 11.98 -0.01
C TYR A 127 -26.55 11.97 -1.25
N GLY A 128 -25.98 12.38 -2.39
CA GLY A 128 -26.72 12.49 -3.64
C GLY A 128 -27.86 13.51 -3.62
N SER A 129 -27.78 14.51 -2.72
CA SER A 129 -28.71 15.64 -2.72
C SER A 129 -28.58 16.42 -4.03
N GLY A 130 -29.72 16.70 -4.68
CA GLY A 130 -29.73 17.39 -5.98
C GLY A 130 -29.40 16.49 -7.18
N ILE A 131 -28.96 15.25 -6.97
CA ILE A 131 -28.70 14.29 -8.04
C ILE A 131 -30.00 13.58 -8.45
N PRO A 132 -30.38 13.56 -9.74
CA PRO A 132 -31.55 12.82 -10.23
C PRO A 132 -31.46 11.33 -9.88
N LEU A 133 -32.60 10.70 -9.57
CA LEU A 133 -32.68 9.29 -9.15
C LEU A 133 -31.96 8.34 -10.11
N GLY A 134 -32.09 8.55 -11.42
CA GLY A 134 -31.43 7.74 -12.45
C GLY A 134 -29.91 7.89 -12.49
N SER A 135 -29.37 9.01 -12.02
CA SER A 135 -27.93 9.32 -11.99
C SER A 135 -27.28 9.01 -10.65
N LYS A 136 -28.07 8.75 -9.59
CA LYS A 136 -27.53 8.39 -8.28
C LYS A 136 -26.59 7.18 -8.31
N PRO A 137 -26.87 6.09 -9.05
CA PRO A 137 -25.92 4.97 -9.12
C PRO A 137 -24.52 5.39 -9.60
N ASN A 138 -24.42 6.30 -10.57
CA ASN A 138 -23.14 6.81 -11.06
C ASN A 138 -22.44 7.67 -10.00
N TYR A 139 -23.17 8.57 -9.34
CA TYR A 139 -22.63 9.36 -8.23
C TYR A 139 -22.00 8.49 -7.13
N TYR A 140 -22.63 7.36 -6.78
CA TYR A 140 -22.03 6.42 -5.82
C TYR A 140 -20.89 5.60 -6.41
N ALA A 141 -20.92 5.27 -7.70
CA ALA A 141 -19.79 4.63 -8.37
C ALA A 141 -18.53 5.50 -8.32
N ASP A 142 -18.68 6.82 -8.54
CA ASP A 142 -17.58 7.78 -8.41
C ASP A 142 -17.03 7.81 -6.97
N LEU A 143 -17.91 7.82 -5.96
CA LEU A 143 -17.50 7.76 -4.55
C LEU A 143 -16.78 6.45 -4.17
N ILE A 144 -17.23 5.33 -4.74
CA ILE A 144 -16.60 4.01 -4.57
C ILE A 144 -15.20 4.03 -5.20
N GLU A 145 -15.08 4.55 -6.41
CA GLU A 145 -13.80 4.68 -7.11
C GLU A 145 -12.83 5.58 -6.33
N GLU A 146 -13.29 6.72 -5.82
CA GLU A 146 -12.49 7.59 -4.96
C GLU A 146 -11.96 6.87 -3.72
N GLU A 147 -12.78 6.05 -3.06
CA GLU A 147 -12.39 5.34 -1.84
C GLU A 147 -11.41 4.20 -2.14
N LEU A 148 -11.64 3.45 -3.22
CA LEU A 148 -10.70 2.43 -3.71
C LEU A 148 -9.36 3.05 -4.10
N ASN A 149 -9.37 4.21 -4.76
CA ASN A 149 -8.14 4.94 -5.10
C ASN A 149 -7.40 5.41 -3.85
N LYS A 150 -8.09 5.90 -2.82
CA LYS A 150 -7.45 6.25 -1.52
C LYS A 150 -6.82 5.03 -0.86
N ARG A 151 -7.49 3.88 -0.86
CA ARG A 151 -6.94 2.61 -0.34
C ARG A 151 -5.67 2.21 -1.10
N LYS A 152 -5.74 2.21 -2.43
CA LYS A 152 -4.61 1.91 -3.30
C LYS A 152 -3.42 2.84 -3.05
N LEU A 153 -3.66 4.15 -2.89
CA LEU A 153 -2.59 5.11 -2.58
C LEU A 153 -1.95 4.84 -1.21
N LYS A 154 -2.74 4.49 -0.19
CA LYS A 154 -2.21 4.09 1.13
C LYS A 154 -1.40 2.80 1.05
N GLU A 155 -1.83 1.84 0.24
CA GLU A 155 -1.10 0.59 0.01
C GLU A 155 0.24 0.85 -0.68
N ILE A 156 0.23 1.62 -1.78
CA ILE A 156 1.45 2.07 -2.47
C ILE A 156 2.38 2.78 -1.49
N GLN A 157 1.87 3.65 -0.63
CA GLN A 157 2.68 4.34 0.38
C GLN A 157 3.30 3.37 1.39
N ARG A 158 2.53 2.37 1.84
CA ARG A 158 3.02 1.32 2.75
C ARG A 158 4.12 0.48 2.10
N GLU A 159 3.95 0.12 0.82
CA GLU A 159 4.97 -0.61 0.06
C GLU A 159 6.22 0.23 -0.18
N LYS A 160 6.08 1.54 -0.48
CA LYS A 160 7.21 2.48 -0.54
C LYS A 160 8.01 2.48 0.77
N TRP A 161 7.35 2.48 1.92
CA TRP A 161 8.00 2.38 3.23
C TRP A 161 8.67 1.02 3.44
N GLN A 162 8.05 -0.07 3.01
CA GLN A 162 8.65 -1.41 3.07
C GLN A 162 9.95 -1.45 2.26
N ILE A 163 9.95 -0.98 1.01
CA ILE A 163 11.16 -0.93 0.18
C ILE A 163 12.24 -0.09 0.88
N THR A 164 11.87 1.08 1.39
CA THR A 164 12.80 1.96 2.11
C THR A 164 13.42 1.28 3.33
N SER A 165 12.63 0.48 4.07
CA SER A 165 13.10 -0.23 5.27
C SER A 165 14.06 -1.38 4.97
N MET A 166 14.06 -1.91 3.74
CA MET A 166 15.01 -2.94 3.29
C MET A 166 16.39 -2.37 2.97
N ILE A 167 16.51 -1.05 2.82
CA ILE A 167 17.76 -0.37 2.47
C ILE A 167 18.34 0.26 3.74
N ARG A 168 19.15 -0.50 4.49
CA ARG A 168 19.72 -0.01 5.76
C ARG A 168 21.20 0.32 5.63
N LEU A 169 21.99 -0.63 5.12
CA LEU A 169 23.44 -0.52 5.01
C LEU A 169 23.91 -0.16 3.60
N GLN A 170 22.98 -0.09 2.65
CA GLN A 170 23.18 0.21 1.24
C GLN A 170 24.11 -0.78 0.54
N THR A 171 23.93 -2.08 0.84
CA THR A 171 24.81 -3.15 0.34
C THR A 171 24.33 -3.74 -0.99
N PRO A 172 25.22 -4.40 -1.75
CA PRO A 172 24.82 -5.15 -2.96
C PRO A 172 23.77 -6.23 -2.69
N GLN A 173 23.76 -6.84 -1.50
CA GLN A 173 22.76 -7.82 -1.10
C GLN A 173 21.37 -7.17 -0.98
N GLU A 174 21.26 -6.07 -0.23
CA GLU A 174 20.01 -5.31 -0.12
C GLU A 174 19.53 -4.83 -1.50
N ALA A 175 20.43 -4.35 -2.36
CA ALA A 175 20.08 -4.00 -3.74
C ALA A 175 19.50 -5.18 -4.52
N SER A 176 20.11 -6.37 -4.40
CA SER A 176 19.61 -7.58 -5.05
C SER A 176 18.22 -7.96 -4.56
N GLU A 177 17.96 -7.87 -3.26
CA GLU A 177 16.65 -8.17 -2.66
C GLU A 177 15.58 -7.20 -3.14
N VAL A 178 15.89 -5.90 -3.15
CA VAL A 178 14.98 -4.85 -3.64
C VAL A 178 14.66 -5.05 -5.12
N VAL A 179 15.67 -5.26 -5.96
CA VAL A 179 15.46 -5.51 -7.40
C VAL A 179 14.62 -6.77 -7.61
N THR A 180 14.94 -7.86 -6.92
CA THR A 180 14.22 -9.14 -7.08
C THR A 180 12.76 -9.04 -6.66
N SER A 181 12.49 -8.34 -5.56
CA SER A 181 11.15 -8.27 -4.97
C SER A 181 10.24 -7.25 -5.67
N PHE A 182 10.79 -6.16 -6.24
CA PHE A 182 9.98 -5.02 -6.69
C PHE A 182 10.16 -4.61 -8.15
N SER A 183 11.01 -5.28 -8.94
CA SER A 183 11.20 -4.91 -10.37
C SER A 183 9.91 -4.89 -11.18
N ASN A 184 9.01 -5.86 -10.97
CA ASN A 184 7.78 -5.97 -11.75
C ASN A 184 6.75 -4.87 -11.43
N SER A 185 6.83 -4.28 -10.23
CA SER A 185 5.91 -3.24 -9.74
C SER A 185 6.56 -1.86 -9.62
N ALA A 186 7.79 -1.70 -10.11
CA ALA A 186 8.58 -0.47 -9.96
C ALA A 186 7.86 0.80 -10.46
N HIS A 187 7.03 0.65 -11.50
CA HIS A 187 6.22 1.71 -12.11
C HIS A 187 5.20 2.31 -11.15
N LEU A 188 4.64 1.48 -10.25
CA LEU A 188 3.68 1.92 -9.24
C LEU A 188 4.31 2.87 -8.21
N TYR A 189 5.63 2.78 -8.03
CA TYR A 189 6.38 3.56 -7.05
C TYR A 189 7.21 4.69 -7.68
N GLY A 190 7.28 4.76 -9.01
CA GLY A 190 8.07 5.76 -9.74
C GLY A 190 9.59 5.54 -9.67
N ILE A 191 10.05 4.28 -9.54
CA ILE A 191 11.47 3.93 -9.36
C ILE A 191 12.04 3.02 -10.44
N GLU A 192 11.35 2.83 -11.57
CA GLU A 192 11.72 1.88 -12.63
C GLU A 192 13.17 2.05 -13.08
N ARG A 193 13.54 3.30 -13.42
CA ARG A 193 14.89 3.65 -13.86
C ARG A 193 15.95 3.34 -12.81
N ASN A 194 15.61 3.53 -11.54
CA ASN A 194 16.56 3.27 -10.45
C ASN A 194 16.77 1.76 -10.27
N LEU A 195 15.73 0.94 -10.41
CA LEU A 195 15.86 -0.52 -10.33
C LEU A 195 16.58 -1.10 -11.56
N GLU A 196 16.36 -0.53 -12.75
CA GLU A 196 17.13 -0.86 -13.96
C GLU A 196 18.62 -0.56 -13.77
N GLU A 197 18.96 0.65 -13.28
CA GLU A 197 20.34 1.02 -12.95
C GLU A 197 20.95 0.04 -11.94
N LEU A 198 20.23 -0.28 -10.86
CA LEU A 198 20.71 -1.22 -9.84
C LEU A 198 20.96 -2.61 -10.43
N LYS A 199 20.11 -3.09 -11.33
CA LYS A 199 20.28 -4.38 -12.00
C LYS A 199 21.56 -4.43 -12.84
N GLU A 200 21.83 -3.37 -13.60
CA GLU A 200 23.07 -3.24 -14.37
C GLU A 200 24.32 -3.18 -13.46
N LEU A 201 24.26 -2.37 -12.40
CA LEU A 201 25.35 -2.24 -11.43
C LEU A 201 25.64 -3.57 -10.72
N LEU A 202 24.60 -4.32 -10.34
CA LEU A 202 24.72 -5.65 -9.74
C LEU A 202 25.35 -6.66 -10.70
N GLY A 203 24.95 -6.65 -11.97
CA GLY A 203 25.57 -7.48 -13.00
C GLY A 203 27.08 -7.22 -13.12
N ASN A 204 27.46 -5.95 -13.19
CA ASN A 204 28.86 -5.53 -13.26
C ASN A 204 29.64 -5.88 -11.97
N TYR A 205 29.05 -5.64 -10.80
CA TYR A 205 29.63 -6.03 -9.50
C TYR A 205 29.91 -7.53 -9.41
N ASN A 206 28.96 -8.37 -9.82
CA ASN A 206 29.12 -9.83 -9.80
C ASN A 206 30.23 -10.29 -10.73
N GLN A 207 30.34 -9.70 -11.92
CA GLN A 207 31.44 -9.98 -12.85
C GLN A 207 32.80 -9.60 -12.24
N LYS A 208 32.93 -8.40 -11.66
CA LYS A 208 34.16 -7.97 -11.01
C LYS A 208 34.56 -8.86 -9.82
N ARG A 209 33.59 -9.32 -9.02
CA ARG A 209 33.87 -10.28 -7.94
C ARG A 209 34.39 -11.61 -8.47
N LYS A 210 33.86 -12.09 -9.59
CA LYS A 210 34.38 -13.28 -10.26
C LYS A 210 35.82 -13.06 -10.74
N ASP A 211 36.12 -11.90 -11.31
CA ASP A 211 37.46 -11.55 -11.78
C ASP A 211 38.49 -11.45 -10.64
N VAL A 212 38.08 -10.95 -9.47
CA VAL A 212 38.88 -10.97 -8.24
C VAL A 212 39.14 -12.41 -7.79
N LYS A 213 38.09 -13.23 -7.69
CA LYS A 213 38.22 -14.63 -7.26
C LYS A 213 39.19 -15.41 -8.15
N ASN A 214 39.10 -15.21 -9.47
CA ASN A 214 40.02 -15.83 -10.42
C ASN A 214 41.46 -15.33 -10.23
N ALA A 215 41.65 -14.02 -10.04
CA ALA A 215 42.98 -13.45 -9.81
C ALA A 215 43.61 -13.95 -8.50
N LEU A 216 42.81 -14.07 -7.43
CA LEU A 216 43.25 -14.64 -6.16
C LEU A 216 43.66 -16.11 -6.32
N GLY A 217 42.88 -16.92 -7.03
CA GLY A 217 43.24 -18.32 -7.30
C GLY A 217 44.56 -18.47 -8.07
N GLU A 218 44.80 -17.63 -9.11
CA GLU A 218 46.08 -17.60 -9.82
C GLU A 218 47.25 -17.17 -8.94
N MET A 219 47.02 -16.20 -8.04
CA MET A 219 48.03 -15.71 -7.10
C MET A 219 48.36 -16.76 -6.04
N GLU A 220 47.35 -17.42 -5.47
CA GLU A 220 47.52 -18.49 -4.47
C GLU A 220 48.30 -19.68 -5.03
N GLN A 221 48.06 -20.06 -6.28
CA GLN A 221 48.84 -21.11 -6.96
C GLN A 221 50.32 -20.73 -7.04
N LEU A 222 50.63 -19.50 -7.49
CA LEU A 222 52.01 -19.03 -7.57
C LEU A 222 52.66 -18.87 -6.20
N LEU A 223 51.89 -18.45 -5.18
CA LEU A 223 52.39 -18.35 -3.81
C LEU A 223 52.83 -19.72 -3.28
N GLN A 224 52.06 -20.78 -3.55
CA GLN A 224 52.41 -22.15 -3.16
C GLN A 224 53.66 -22.68 -3.90
N GLU A 225 53.86 -22.25 -5.15
CA GLU A 225 55.02 -22.65 -5.96
C GLU A 225 56.31 -21.90 -5.56
N GLU A 226 56.22 -20.60 -5.29
CA GLU A 226 57.38 -19.72 -5.11
C GLU A 226 57.78 -19.51 -3.64
N ASP A 227 56.86 -19.57 -2.68
CA ASP A 227 57.11 -19.23 -1.27
C ASP A 227 57.22 -20.46 -0.34
N GLN A 228 58.28 -21.24 -0.52
CA GLN A 228 58.55 -22.43 0.31
C GLN A 228 58.81 -22.11 1.79
N THR A 229 59.17 -20.86 2.11
CA THR A 229 59.54 -20.41 3.46
C THR A 229 58.42 -19.68 4.20
N GLY A 230 57.32 -19.32 3.53
CA GLY A 230 56.23 -18.52 4.09
C GLY A 230 56.55 -17.04 4.28
N GLU A 231 57.67 -16.57 3.72
CA GLU A 231 58.15 -15.18 3.90
C GLU A 231 57.25 -14.21 3.12
N LEU A 232 56.93 -14.56 1.88
CA LEU A 232 56.06 -13.75 1.03
C LEU A 232 54.63 -13.74 1.58
N ALA A 233 54.09 -14.89 1.98
CA ALA A 233 52.75 -15.00 2.54
C ALA A 233 52.58 -14.09 3.77
N TYR A 234 53.57 -14.08 4.68
CA TYR A 234 53.57 -13.20 5.85
C TYR A 234 53.60 -11.71 5.45
N PHE A 235 54.46 -11.34 4.50
CA PHE A 235 54.53 -9.98 3.99
C PHE A 235 53.20 -9.50 3.38
N LEU A 236 52.56 -10.33 2.56
CA LEU A 236 51.33 -9.98 1.85
C LEU A 236 50.12 -9.87 2.78
N GLN A 237 50.06 -10.66 3.86
CA GLN A 237 48.92 -10.67 4.80
C GLN A 237 48.64 -9.30 5.41
N ALA A 238 49.67 -8.46 5.57
CA ALA A 238 49.55 -7.13 6.14
C ALA A 238 49.14 -6.04 5.12
N LYS A 239 48.90 -6.38 3.85
CA LYS A 239 48.69 -5.42 2.75
C LYS A 239 47.27 -5.50 2.20
N GLY A 240 46.45 -4.49 2.49
CA GLY A 240 45.09 -4.36 1.97
C GLY A 240 44.97 -3.44 0.74
N SER A 241 46.01 -2.68 0.41
CA SER A 241 46.00 -1.72 -0.70
C SER A 241 47.36 -1.56 -1.37
N LEU A 242 47.36 -0.99 -2.59
CA LEU A 242 48.59 -0.64 -3.31
C LEU A 242 49.45 0.38 -2.56
N ALA A 243 48.81 1.31 -1.85
CA ALA A 243 49.51 2.32 -1.06
C ALA A 243 50.29 1.66 0.09
N GLU A 244 49.65 0.75 0.83
CA GLU A 244 50.31 -0.01 1.90
C GLU A 244 51.41 -0.94 1.38
N LEU A 245 51.22 -1.48 0.17
CA LEU A 245 52.20 -2.33 -0.49
C LEU A 245 53.48 -1.55 -0.85
N HIS A 246 53.33 -0.39 -1.50
CA HIS A 246 54.46 0.43 -1.96
C HIS A 246 55.12 1.26 -0.85
N ALA A 247 54.40 1.54 0.24
CA ALA A 247 54.96 2.26 1.38
C ALA A 247 55.84 1.37 2.30
N ASP A 248 55.83 0.05 2.10
CA ASP A 248 56.62 -0.87 2.92
C ASP A 248 58.11 -0.82 2.58
N SER A 249 58.97 -0.69 3.60
CA SER A 249 60.42 -0.64 3.44
C SER A 249 61.02 -1.90 2.82
N ASN A 250 60.37 -3.05 2.99
CA ASN A 250 60.82 -4.34 2.46
C ASN A 250 60.33 -4.61 1.03
N PHE A 251 59.51 -3.72 0.45
CA PHE A 251 58.88 -3.93 -0.86
C PHE A 251 59.87 -4.27 -1.97
N GLU A 252 60.93 -3.47 -2.16
CA GLU A 252 61.91 -3.72 -3.24
C GLU A 252 62.68 -5.02 -3.03
N SER A 253 62.97 -5.40 -1.77
CA SER A 253 63.62 -6.68 -1.46
C SER A 253 62.73 -7.86 -1.83
N ILE A 254 61.47 -7.83 -1.39
CA ILE A 254 60.47 -8.87 -1.68
C ILE A 254 60.18 -8.95 -3.19
N LYS A 255 60.07 -7.81 -3.87
CA LYS A 255 59.86 -7.71 -5.31
C LYS A 255 60.99 -8.31 -6.12
N ASN A 256 62.24 -8.10 -5.72
CA ASN A 256 63.39 -8.70 -6.40
C ASN A 256 63.40 -10.22 -6.27
N LYS A 257 62.90 -10.75 -5.15
CA LYS A 257 62.86 -12.19 -4.87
C LYS A 257 61.63 -12.90 -5.46
N TYR A 258 60.46 -12.26 -5.45
CA TYR A 258 59.16 -12.85 -5.78
C TYR A 258 58.33 -12.03 -6.79
N GLY A 259 58.99 -11.36 -7.74
CA GLY A 259 58.36 -10.35 -8.60
C GLY A 259 57.12 -10.83 -9.37
N LYS A 260 57.07 -12.11 -9.76
CA LYS A 260 55.94 -12.69 -10.49
C LYS A 260 54.68 -12.82 -9.60
N CYS A 261 54.82 -13.45 -8.43
CA CYS A 261 53.72 -13.51 -7.46
C CYS A 261 53.29 -12.11 -6.99
N LEU A 262 54.26 -11.19 -6.77
CA LEU A 262 53.96 -9.81 -6.37
C LEU A 262 53.18 -9.03 -7.43
N ALA A 263 53.49 -9.23 -8.72
CA ALA A 263 52.73 -8.63 -9.81
C ALA A 263 51.28 -9.14 -9.85
N LYS A 264 51.06 -10.43 -9.56
CA LYS A 264 49.71 -11.02 -9.46
C LYS A 264 48.95 -10.51 -8.24
N PHE A 265 49.61 -10.36 -7.10
CA PHE A 265 49.03 -9.74 -5.92
C PHE A 265 48.62 -8.28 -6.17
N THR A 266 49.49 -7.51 -6.84
CA THR A 266 49.21 -6.14 -7.27
C THR A 266 47.95 -6.08 -8.14
N LEU A 267 47.81 -7.01 -9.09
CA LEU A 267 46.59 -7.14 -9.91
C LEU A 267 45.35 -7.49 -9.08
N CYS A 268 45.48 -8.33 -8.06
CA CYS A 268 44.38 -8.65 -7.12
C CYS A 268 43.91 -7.39 -6.39
N LEU A 269 44.83 -6.58 -5.85
CA LEU A 269 44.52 -5.33 -5.17
C LEU A 269 43.81 -4.32 -6.08
N ILE A 270 44.24 -4.22 -7.35
CA ILE A 270 43.58 -3.38 -8.37
C ILE A 270 42.15 -3.88 -8.61
N LYS A 271 41.96 -5.18 -8.83
CA LYS A 271 40.64 -5.77 -9.06
C LYS A 271 39.71 -5.62 -7.85
N GLN A 272 40.24 -5.79 -6.64
CA GLN A 272 39.51 -5.56 -5.39
C GLN A 272 39.04 -4.11 -5.29
N SER A 273 39.90 -3.15 -5.68
CA SER A 273 39.53 -1.73 -5.72
C SER A 273 38.36 -1.46 -6.68
N TYR A 274 38.29 -2.14 -7.82
CA TYR A 274 37.14 -2.03 -8.73
C TYR A 274 35.84 -2.59 -8.15
N VAL A 275 35.91 -3.60 -7.28
CA VAL A 275 34.75 -4.13 -6.53
C VAL A 275 34.27 -3.08 -5.54
N LEU A 276 35.16 -2.51 -4.73
CA LEU A 276 34.81 -1.45 -3.76
C LEU A 276 34.18 -0.22 -4.44
N GLN A 277 34.69 0.18 -5.61
CA GLN A 277 34.07 1.24 -6.41
C GLN A 277 32.67 0.88 -6.91
N SER A 278 32.45 -0.39 -7.30
CA SER A 278 31.12 -0.86 -7.68
C SER A 278 30.15 -0.87 -6.49
N GLU A 279 30.61 -1.30 -5.31
CA GLU A 279 29.80 -1.23 -4.07
C GLU A 279 29.39 0.21 -3.75
N SER A 280 30.33 1.16 -3.89
CA SER A 280 30.04 2.59 -3.69
C SER A 280 29.00 3.12 -4.67
N LYS A 281 29.05 2.69 -5.94
CA LYS A 281 28.04 3.07 -6.94
C LYS A 281 26.66 2.48 -6.64
N ILE A 282 26.61 1.22 -6.19
CA ILE A 282 25.36 0.57 -5.77
C ILE A 282 24.78 1.29 -4.55
N SER A 283 25.61 1.61 -3.55
CA SER A 283 25.17 2.37 -2.36
C SER A 283 24.57 3.72 -2.76
N ALA A 284 25.23 4.46 -3.67
CA ALA A 284 24.70 5.72 -4.18
C ALA A 284 23.38 5.56 -4.94
N ALA A 285 23.22 4.49 -5.72
CA ALA A 285 21.98 4.19 -6.43
C ALA A 285 20.84 3.82 -5.46
N LEU A 286 21.12 3.04 -4.42
CA LEU A 286 20.15 2.73 -3.36
C LEU A 286 19.69 3.99 -2.62
N LEU A 287 20.60 4.91 -2.33
CA LEU A 287 20.25 6.20 -1.73
C LEU A 287 19.32 7.02 -2.64
N ARG A 288 19.59 7.07 -3.95
CA ARG A 288 18.69 7.71 -4.92
C ARG A 288 17.31 7.05 -4.95
N THR A 289 17.24 5.72 -4.85
CA THR A 289 15.98 4.98 -4.72
C THR A 289 15.22 5.38 -3.46
N GLN A 290 15.86 5.47 -2.30
CA GLN A 290 15.22 5.95 -1.07
C GLN A 290 14.67 7.37 -1.24
N ILE A 291 15.45 8.28 -1.85
CA ILE A 291 15.00 9.65 -2.13
C ILE A 291 13.77 9.66 -3.05
N ALA A 292 13.76 8.83 -4.09
CA ALA A 292 12.63 8.75 -5.02
C ALA A 292 11.36 8.17 -4.36
N LEU A 293 11.52 7.24 -3.41
CA LEU A 293 10.40 6.63 -2.67
C LEU A 293 9.75 7.58 -1.66
N ILE A 294 10.51 8.55 -1.14
CA ILE A 294 9.99 9.55 -0.18
C ILE A 294 9.23 10.68 -0.89
N LYS A 295 9.54 10.94 -2.16
CA LYS A 295 8.81 11.90 -3.01
C LYS A 295 7.44 11.35 -3.42
#